data_AF-A0A7S4RTF9-F1
#
_entry.id   AF-A0A7S4RTF9-F1
#
_cell.length_a   1.000
_cell.length_b   1.000
_cell.length_c   1.000
_cell.angle_alpha   90.00
_cell.angle_beta   90.00
_cell.angle_gamma   90.00
#
_symmetry.space_group_name_H-M   'P 1'
#
loop_
_entity.id
_entity.type
_entity.pdbx_description
1 polymer ?
#
loop_
_entity_poly.entity_id
_entity_poly.type
_entity_poly.pdbx_seq_one_letter_code
_entity_poly.pdbx_strand_id
1 'polypeptide(L)'
;MYRCQTHSTSCLVVTISILIASKIANGFIFGGQGQGLNGQKTFNPVLEQHALSLEGTSLPIRLAVGGRDSHDASSRQLLDGLVIDLLTERLEKNGPARVNLPGADGPRPFQSSGPFGFNIVKDASLIDLTGRHNANIQNGCWEVNWRKDAYAGYFVCGFEVPKEVKRNEQCLVPSGRVYVSFPLWEKGTLEEKRFIKKQQDKVVQKYEREREDAMRFMEQDSDNLLLVALHFRNAAAAQEKIDMTSTLSGIPMSDYDLMEVGENGLLMCKQGTVWTKDNSFSRLLSGQRDQVLLGHAIIRP
;
A
#
# COMPACT_ATOMS: atom_id res chain seq x y z
N MET A 1 58.40 9.78 0.52
CA MET A 1 57.12 10.46 0.81
C MET A 1 56.01 9.66 0.16
N TYR A 2 55.34 8.79 0.92
CA TYR A 2 54.22 7.97 0.44
C TYR A 2 52.90 8.61 0.87
N ARG A 3 52.02 8.89 -0.09
CA ARG A 3 50.64 9.35 0.17
C ARG A 3 49.78 8.12 0.46
N CYS A 4 49.26 8.05 1.67
CA CYS A 4 48.28 7.07 2.12
C CYS A 4 46.89 7.56 1.67
N GLN A 5 46.23 6.83 0.77
CA GLN A 5 44.80 7.01 0.48
C GLN A 5 43.99 6.15 1.46
N THR A 6 43.27 6.79 2.37
CA THR A 6 42.26 6.13 3.20
C THR A 6 40.93 6.14 2.45
N HIS A 7 40.48 4.96 2.04
CA HIS A 7 39.13 4.77 1.53
C HIS A 7 38.11 4.93 2.66
N SER A 8 37.22 5.92 2.49
CA SER A 8 36.02 6.11 3.29
C SER A 8 35.01 5.01 2.95
N THR A 9 34.77 4.08 3.87
CA THR A 9 33.63 3.17 3.82
C THR A 9 32.36 3.93 4.16
N SER A 10 31.66 4.38 3.12
CA SER A 10 30.33 4.98 3.22
C SER A 10 29.27 3.99 2.74
N CYS A 11 28.28 3.78 3.62
CA CYS A 11 26.88 3.45 3.36
C CYS A 11 26.51 2.48 2.23
N LEU A 12 26.03 1.31 2.62
CA LEU A 12 25.09 0.51 1.83
C LEU A 12 23.91 0.08 2.71
N VAL A 13 23.07 1.06 3.06
CA VAL A 13 21.70 0.83 3.54
C VAL A 13 20.80 1.38 2.44
N VAL A 14 20.61 0.59 1.39
CA VAL A 14 19.90 0.98 0.16
C VAL A 14 18.60 0.17 0.07
N THR A 15 17.51 0.87 0.39
CA THR A 15 16.19 0.83 -0.27
C THR A 15 15.56 -0.53 -0.58
N ILE A 16 14.83 -1.10 0.39
CA ILE A 16 13.81 -2.15 0.14
C ILE A 16 12.38 -1.55 0.07
N SER A 17 12.19 -0.27 0.43
CA SER A 17 10.85 0.31 0.61
C SER A 17 10.10 0.71 -0.67
N ILE A 18 10.74 0.77 -1.84
CA ILE A 18 10.10 1.33 -3.06
C ILE A 18 9.44 0.25 -3.95
N LEU A 19 9.95 -0.99 -3.93
CA LEU A 19 9.41 -2.08 -4.76
C LEU A 19 8.10 -2.69 -4.20
N ILE A 20 7.78 -2.43 -2.93
CA ILE A 20 6.56 -2.92 -2.28
C ILE A 20 5.32 -2.13 -2.76
N ALA A 21 5.46 -0.83 -3.05
CA ALA A 21 4.32 0.02 -3.43
C ALA A 21 3.81 -0.25 -4.86
N SER A 22 4.68 -0.58 -5.81
CA SER A 22 4.26 -0.77 -7.22
C SER A 22 3.56 -2.11 -7.46
N LYS A 23 3.96 -3.19 -6.78
CA LYS A 23 3.28 -4.50 -6.89
C LYS A 23 1.92 -4.54 -6.18
N ILE A 24 1.74 -3.80 -5.09
CA ILE A 24 0.43 -3.67 -4.42
C ILE A 24 -0.56 -2.88 -5.30
N ALA A 25 -0.11 -1.85 -6.02
CA ALA A 25 -0.95 -1.10 -6.96
C ALA A 25 -1.39 -1.95 -8.17
N ASN A 26 -0.53 -2.85 -8.67
CA ASN A 26 -0.82 -3.69 -9.84
C ASN A 26 -1.83 -4.82 -9.60
N GLY A 27 -2.23 -5.09 -8.35
CA GLY A 27 -3.32 -6.01 -8.04
C GLY A 27 -4.72 -5.45 -8.32
N PHE A 28 -4.87 -4.19 -8.73
CA PHE A 28 -6.16 -3.48 -8.85
C PHE A 28 -6.68 -3.41 -10.30
N ILE A 29 -6.79 -4.54 -11.01
CA ILE A 29 -7.50 -4.57 -12.31
C ILE A 29 -8.98 -4.91 -12.07
N PHE A 30 -9.84 -3.88 -12.04
CA PHE A 30 -11.29 -4.02 -11.97
C PHE A 30 -11.88 -4.26 -13.37
N GLY A 31 -12.01 -5.54 -13.76
CA GLY A 31 -12.81 -5.93 -14.92
C GLY A 31 -14.31 -5.77 -14.66
N GLY A 32 -15.00 -4.98 -15.51
CA GLY A 32 -16.45 -5.04 -15.69
C GLY A 32 -16.81 -6.26 -16.58
N GLN A 33 -18.04 -6.71 -16.73
CA GLN A 33 -19.36 -6.13 -16.53
C GLN A 33 -20.30 -7.21 -15.94
N GLY A 34 -21.20 -6.82 -15.06
CA GLY A 34 -22.36 -7.63 -14.69
C GLY A 34 -23.56 -6.70 -14.59
N GLN A 35 -24.40 -6.69 -15.62
CA GLN A 35 -25.67 -5.99 -15.61
C GLN A 35 -26.71 -6.79 -14.80
N GLY A 36 -27.47 -6.06 -13.98
CA GLY A 36 -28.92 -6.23 -13.88
C GLY A 36 -29.43 -7.39 -13.03
N LEU A 37 -29.64 -7.13 -11.74
CA LEU A 37 -30.91 -7.38 -11.07
C LEU A 37 -31.05 -6.29 -9.98
N ASN A 38 -32.25 -5.72 -9.83
CA ASN A 38 -32.62 -4.74 -8.79
C ASN A 38 -32.62 -5.38 -7.38
N GLY A 39 -31.61 -6.19 -7.06
CA GLY A 39 -31.34 -6.64 -5.70
C GLY A 39 -30.69 -5.50 -4.94
N GLN A 40 -31.19 -5.21 -3.74
CA GLN A 40 -30.44 -4.42 -2.76
C GLN A 40 -28.99 -4.91 -2.77
N LYS A 41 -28.02 -3.99 -2.93
CA LYS A 41 -26.61 -4.33 -2.81
C LYS A 41 -26.40 -4.92 -1.43
N THR A 42 -26.29 -6.24 -1.34
CA THR A 42 -26.00 -6.91 -0.09
C THR A 42 -24.50 -6.79 0.17
N PHE A 43 -24.16 -6.08 1.25
CA PHE A 43 -22.80 -6.05 1.78
C PHE A 43 -22.48 -7.39 2.44
N ASN A 44 -21.21 -7.65 2.70
CA ASN A 44 -20.79 -8.88 3.36
C ASN A 44 -21.03 -8.77 4.89
N PRO A 45 -21.92 -9.59 5.48
CA PRO A 45 -22.20 -9.51 6.91
C PRO A 45 -21.00 -9.87 7.79
N VAL A 46 -20.07 -10.70 7.30
CA VAL A 46 -18.84 -11.04 8.03
C VAL A 46 -17.90 -9.83 8.09
N LEU A 47 -17.75 -9.12 6.95
CA LEU A 47 -16.92 -7.91 6.92
C LEU A 47 -17.57 -6.76 7.68
N GLU A 48 -18.90 -6.72 7.75
CA GLU A 48 -19.63 -5.81 8.61
C GLU A 48 -19.30 -6.06 10.09
N GLN A 49 -19.28 -7.31 10.57
CA GLN A 49 -18.85 -7.62 11.94
C GLN A 49 -17.40 -7.17 12.22
N HIS A 50 -16.49 -7.37 11.26
CA HIS A 50 -15.13 -6.85 11.35
C HIS A 50 -15.12 -5.32 11.43
N ALA A 51 -15.87 -4.64 10.57
CA ALA A 51 -15.97 -3.18 10.60
C ALA A 51 -16.54 -2.68 11.94
N LEU A 52 -17.62 -3.27 12.43
CA LEU A 52 -18.21 -2.89 13.73
C LEU A 52 -17.22 -3.06 14.88
N SER A 53 -16.34 -4.06 14.84
CA SER A 53 -15.30 -4.21 15.87
C SER A 53 -14.25 -3.09 15.88
N LEU A 54 -14.15 -2.28 14.82
CA LEU A 54 -13.26 -1.12 14.74
C LEU A 54 -13.89 0.15 15.34
N GLU A 55 -15.12 0.10 15.81
CA GLU A 55 -15.84 1.22 16.40
C GLU A 55 -15.03 1.92 17.50
N GLY A 56 -15.08 3.25 17.51
CA GLY A 56 -14.44 4.05 18.55
C GLY A 56 -12.91 4.06 18.47
N THR A 57 -12.32 3.39 17.49
CA THR A 57 -10.89 3.45 17.25
C THR A 57 -10.52 4.81 16.68
N SER A 58 -9.60 5.51 17.36
CA SER A 58 -9.02 6.75 16.85
C SER A 58 -7.76 6.44 16.05
N LEU A 59 -7.73 6.89 14.79
CA LEU A 59 -6.62 6.67 13.86
C LEU A 59 -5.89 7.99 13.59
N PRO A 60 -4.75 8.24 14.26
CA PRO A 60 -3.83 9.32 13.93
C PRO A 60 -3.04 8.98 12.65
N ILE A 61 -3.51 9.50 11.53
CA ILE A 61 -2.95 9.26 10.20
C ILE A 61 -2.02 10.41 9.81
N ARG A 62 -0.84 10.05 9.33
CA ARG A 62 0.06 10.96 8.62
C ARG A 62 0.09 10.59 7.14
N LEU A 63 -0.13 11.56 6.26
CA LEU A 63 -0.05 11.36 4.82
C LEU A 63 1.26 11.93 4.30
N ALA A 64 1.97 11.16 3.50
CA ALA A 64 3.17 11.58 2.80
C ALA A 64 2.92 11.48 1.29
N VAL A 65 2.54 12.60 0.69
CA VAL A 65 2.12 12.72 -0.72
C VAL A 65 3.22 13.38 -1.55
N GLY A 66 3.42 12.91 -2.78
CA GLY A 66 4.43 13.41 -3.71
C GLY A 66 5.68 12.53 -3.79
N GLY A 67 6.62 12.94 -4.65
CA GLY A 67 7.89 12.23 -4.86
C GLY A 67 7.77 10.89 -5.60
N ARG A 68 6.87 10.81 -6.59
CA ARG A 68 6.65 9.59 -7.38
C ARG A 68 7.90 9.20 -8.20
N ASP A 69 8.62 10.21 -8.70
CA ASP A 69 9.78 10.04 -9.59
C ASP A 69 11.10 10.55 -8.97
N SER A 70 11.05 11.18 -7.80
CA SER A 70 12.22 11.72 -7.12
C SER A 70 12.61 10.84 -5.94
N HIS A 71 13.86 10.35 -5.97
CA HIS A 71 14.51 9.74 -4.81
C HIS A 71 14.72 10.73 -3.65
N ASP A 72 14.47 12.02 -3.89
CA ASP A 72 14.66 13.06 -2.90
C ASP A 72 13.48 13.10 -1.91
N ALA A 73 13.78 12.85 -0.64
CA ALA A 73 12.81 12.98 0.44
C ALA A 73 12.28 14.42 0.58
N SER A 74 13.01 15.41 0.06
CA SER A 74 12.62 16.83 0.08
C SER A 74 11.36 17.11 -0.76
N SER A 75 11.04 16.25 -1.74
CA SER A 75 9.89 16.40 -2.64
C SER A 75 8.60 15.78 -2.09
N ARG A 76 8.59 15.34 -0.82
CA ARG A 76 7.40 14.76 -0.18
C ARG A 76 6.72 15.80 0.69
N GLN A 77 5.42 15.95 0.50
CA GLN A 77 4.54 16.73 1.35
C GLN A 77 4.04 15.87 2.50
N LEU A 78 4.34 16.30 3.72
CA LEU A 78 3.77 15.70 4.92
C LEU A 78 2.52 16.48 5.31
N LEU A 79 1.36 15.83 5.24
CA LEU A 79 0.15 16.24 5.93
C LEU A 79 0.12 15.49 7.26
N ASP A 80 0.35 16.23 8.34
CA ASP A 80 0.50 15.65 9.68
C ASP A 80 -0.67 16.03 10.58
N GLY A 81 -0.95 15.14 11.53
CA GLY A 81 -1.93 15.38 12.58
C GLY A 81 -3.39 15.14 12.20
N LEU A 82 -3.68 14.45 11.09
CA LEU A 82 -5.04 13.98 10.81
C LEU A 82 -5.40 12.93 11.87
N VAL A 83 -6.48 13.14 12.61
CA VAL A 83 -7.01 12.16 13.55
C VAL A 83 -8.48 11.93 13.22
N ILE A 84 -8.83 10.68 12.94
CA ILE A 84 -10.20 10.27 12.63
C ILE A 84 -10.71 9.28 13.67
N ASP A 85 -11.96 9.42 14.07
CA ASP A 85 -12.66 8.46 14.92
C ASP A 85 -13.68 7.68 14.09
N LEU A 86 -13.56 6.36 14.11
CA LEU A 86 -14.43 5.48 13.33
C LEU A 86 -15.82 5.36 13.96
N LEU A 87 -16.86 5.69 13.18
CA LEU A 87 -18.25 5.56 13.58
C LEU A 87 -18.86 4.26 13.04
N THR A 88 -19.87 3.75 13.72
CA THR A 88 -20.68 2.60 13.29
C THR A 88 -21.88 2.97 12.43
N GLU A 89 -22.20 4.26 12.35
CA GLU A 89 -23.29 4.73 11.51
C GLU A 89 -22.96 4.46 10.03
N ARG A 90 -23.75 3.57 9.44
CA ARG A 90 -23.68 3.26 8.02
C ARG A 90 -24.24 4.44 7.23
N LEU A 91 -23.49 4.90 6.25
CA LEU A 91 -23.92 6.02 5.41
C LEU A 91 -24.77 5.53 4.24
N GLU A 92 -26.06 5.82 4.30
CA GLU A 92 -26.97 5.51 3.21
C GLU A 92 -26.64 6.30 1.94
N LYS A 93 -27.04 5.76 0.78
CA LYS A 93 -26.81 6.42 -0.52
C LYS A 93 -27.51 7.78 -0.63
N ASN A 94 -28.63 7.95 0.07
CA ASN A 94 -29.42 9.18 0.10
C ASN A 94 -29.16 10.01 1.38
N GLY A 95 -28.17 9.60 2.19
CA GLY A 95 -27.81 10.26 3.43
C GLY A 95 -26.89 11.47 3.22
N PRO A 96 -26.11 11.85 4.25
CA PRO A 96 -25.16 12.95 4.14
C PRO A 96 -24.12 12.70 3.04
N ALA A 97 -23.57 13.80 2.51
CA ALA A 97 -22.59 13.74 1.43
C ALA A 97 -21.36 12.91 1.84
N ARG A 98 -21.00 11.94 0.99
CA ARG A 98 -19.81 11.09 1.17
C ARG A 98 -19.12 10.83 -0.15
N VAL A 99 -17.83 10.50 -0.09
CA VAL A 99 -17.14 9.99 -1.28
C VAL A 99 -17.61 8.57 -1.62
N ASN A 100 -17.48 8.21 -2.90
CA ASN A 100 -17.77 6.84 -3.34
C ASN A 100 -16.59 5.95 -2.95
N LEU A 101 -16.84 4.84 -2.26
CA LEU A 101 -15.82 3.87 -1.87
C LEU A 101 -15.63 2.78 -2.92
N PRO A 102 -14.40 2.30 -3.14
CA PRO A 102 -14.09 1.37 -4.24
C PRO A 102 -14.77 -0.01 -4.11
N GLY A 103 -15.08 -0.47 -2.90
CA GLY A 103 -15.80 -1.71 -2.63
C GLY A 103 -17.31 -1.52 -2.71
N ALA A 104 -17.87 -0.74 -1.79
CA ALA A 104 -19.32 -0.54 -1.65
C ALA A 104 -19.99 0.07 -2.89
N ASP A 105 -19.36 1.06 -3.50
CA ASP A 105 -19.86 1.70 -4.72
C ASP A 105 -19.26 1.08 -5.99
N GLY A 106 -18.37 0.10 -5.84
CA GLY A 106 -17.72 -0.61 -6.92
C GLY A 106 -18.54 -1.74 -7.55
N PRO A 107 -17.91 -2.52 -8.44
CA PRO A 107 -18.57 -3.62 -9.16
C PRO A 107 -18.85 -4.85 -8.29
N ARG A 108 -18.21 -4.96 -7.11
CA ARG A 108 -18.31 -6.13 -6.22
C ARG A 108 -18.62 -5.71 -4.77
N PRO A 109 -19.82 -5.15 -4.50
CA PRO A 109 -20.18 -4.65 -3.17
C PRO A 109 -20.25 -5.76 -2.10
N PHE A 110 -20.48 -7.01 -2.49
CA PHE A 110 -20.47 -8.18 -1.60
C PHE A 110 -19.06 -8.53 -1.06
N GLN A 111 -18.02 -7.81 -1.47
CA GLN A 111 -16.65 -7.91 -0.93
C GLN A 111 -16.33 -6.75 0.03
N SER A 112 -17.31 -5.92 0.36
CA SER A 112 -17.18 -4.78 1.25
C SER A 112 -18.12 -4.91 2.45
N SER A 113 -17.73 -4.33 3.58
CA SER A 113 -18.57 -4.11 4.76
C SER A 113 -19.68 -3.06 4.53
N GLY A 114 -19.58 -2.29 3.45
CA GLY A 114 -20.38 -1.09 3.22
C GLY A 114 -19.71 0.17 3.77
N PRO A 115 -20.25 1.36 3.43
CA PRO A 115 -19.69 2.64 3.81
C PRO A 115 -20.11 3.05 5.23
N PHE A 116 -19.13 3.33 6.07
CA PHE A 116 -19.31 3.86 7.43
C PHE A 116 -18.79 5.30 7.51
N GLY A 117 -19.39 6.10 8.38
CA GLY A 117 -18.91 7.45 8.65
C GLY A 117 -17.68 7.46 9.55
N PHE A 118 -16.92 8.56 9.52
CA PHE A 118 -15.93 8.86 10.57
C PHE A 118 -16.02 10.34 10.95
N ASN A 119 -15.66 10.66 12.18
CA ASN A 119 -15.49 12.04 12.62
C ASN A 119 -14.03 12.45 12.47
N ILE A 120 -13.80 13.68 11.98
CA ILE A 120 -12.47 14.28 11.99
C ILE A 120 -12.29 14.96 13.35
N VAL A 121 -11.47 14.35 14.21
CA VAL A 121 -11.13 14.91 15.54
C VAL A 121 -10.14 16.06 15.39
N LYS A 122 -9.21 15.89 14.44
CA LYS A 122 -8.16 16.88 14.17
C LYS A 122 -7.85 16.90 12.68
N ASP A 123 -7.90 18.09 12.09
CA ASP A 123 -7.55 18.29 10.69
C ASP A 123 -6.06 18.02 10.43
N ALA A 124 -5.79 17.48 9.24
CA ALA A 124 -4.43 17.38 8.75
C ALA A 124 -3.86 18.78 8.54
N SER A 125 -2.57 18.97 8.81
CA SER A 125 -1.90 20.25 8.60
C SER A 125 -0.58 20.08 7.89
N LEU A 126 -0.22 21.08 7.09
CA LEU A 126 1.08 21.22 6.46
C LEU A 126 1.81 22.44 7.02
N ILE A 127 3.14 22.43 6.91
CA ILE A 127 3.99 23.58 7.25
C ILE A 127 4.72 24.01 5.99
N ASP A 128 4.53 25.27 5.60
CA ASP A 128 5.25 25.93 4.51
C ASP A 128 6.05 27.15 5.04
N LEU A 129 6.59 27.97 4.12
CA LEU A 129 7.36 29.16 4.48
C LEU A 129 6.50 30.29 5.09
N THR A 130 5.19 30.26 4.87
CA THR A 130 4.23 31.27 5.37
C THR A 130 3.59 30.86 6.69
N GLY A 131 3.69 29.58 7.07
CA GLY A 131 3.27 29.08 8.37
C GLY A 131 2.62 27.71 8.31
N ARG A 132 1.76 27.43 9.28
CA ARG A 132 0.99 26.20 9.37
C ARG A 132 -0.39 26.40 8.72
N HIS A 133 -0.73 25.55 7.77
CA HIS A 133 -2.03 25.54 7.10
C HIS A 133 -2.76 24.24 7.38
N ASN A 134 -4.06 24.32 7.65
CA ASN A 134 -4.90 23.15 7.80
C ASN A 134 -5.45 22.75 6.42
N ALA A 135 -5.35 21.46 6.10
CA ALA A 135 -6.01 20.89 4.95
C ALA A 135 -7.49 20.68 5.30
N ASN A 136 -8.37 21.38 4.58
CA ASN A 136 -9.80 21.16 4.71
C ASN A 136 -10.16 19.79 4.10
N ILE A 137 -10.67 18.89 4.92
CA ILE A 137 -11.07 17.53 4.52
C ILE A 137 -12.56 17.37 4.86
N GLN A 138 -13.34 16.87 3.90
CA GLN A 138 -14.80 16.79 4.02
C GLN A 138 -15.32 15.42 3.56
N ASN A 139 -16.59 15.12 3.86
CA ASN A 139 -17.33 13.98 3.31
C ASN A 139 -16.63 12.62 3.53
N GLY A 140 -16.02 12.48 4.71
CA GLY A 140 -15.23 11.32 5.10
C GLY A 140 -16.06 10.06 5.32
N CYS A 141 -15.63 8.96 4.72
CA CYS A 141 -16.22 7.65 4.96
C CYS A 141 -15.16 6.54 4.84
N TRP A 142 -15.47 5.35 5.34
CA TRP A 142 -14.56 4.21 5.33
C TRP A 142 -15.28 2.88 5.13
N GLU A 143 -14.54 1.86 4.72
CA GLU A 143 -15.01 0.49 4.59
C GLU A 143 -13.89 -0.52 4.87
N VAL A 144 -14.27 -1.75 5.22
CA VAL A 144 -13.41 -2.92 5.13
C VAL A 144 -13.72 -3.65 3.83
N ASN A 145 -12.71 -3.90 3.02
CA ASN A 145 -12.83 -4.63 1.76
C ASN A 145 -11.96 -5.90 1.81
N TRP A 146 -12.56 -7.05 1.52
CA TRP A 146 -11.86 -8.32 1.48
C TRP A 146 -12.21 -9.06 0.20
N ARG A 147 -11.20 -9.19 -0.68
CA ARG A 147 -11.38 -9.91 -1.93
C ARG A 147 -11.40 -11.42 -1.67
N LYS A 148 -12.20 -12.12 -2.47
CA LYS A 148 -12.15 -13.57 -2.52
C LYS A 148 -10.71 -14.02 -2.83
N ASP A 149 -10.23 -14.99 -2.08
CA ASP A 149 -8.89 -15.61 -2.20
C ASP A 149 -7.70 -14.70 -1.85
N ALA A 150 -7.94 -13.46 -1.38
CA ALA A 150 -6.88 -12.60 -0.88
C ALA A 150 -6.49 -12.98 0.55
N TYR A 151 -5.19 -13.03 0.83
CA TYR A 151 -4.65 -13.34 2.16
C TYR A 151 -4.88 -12.23 3.19
N ALA A 152 -5.10 -11.01 2.70
CA ALA A 152 -5.30 -9.82 3.52
C ALA A 152 -6.47 -9.01 2.96
N GLY A 153 -7.22 -8.39 3.87
CA GLY A 153 -8.20 -7.37 3.56
C GLY A 153 -7.57 -6.00 3.49
N TYR A 154 -8.41 -4.99 3.31
CA TYR A 154 -8.01 -3.60 3.32
C TYR A 154 -9.02 -2.79 4.12
N PHE A 155 -8.52 -2.03 5.07
CA PHE A 155 -9.22 -0.86 5.57
C PHE A 155 -9.02 0.26 4.55
N VAL A 156 -10.12 0.84 4.06
CA VAL A 156 -10.07 1.94 3.10
C VAL A 156 -10.86 3.10 3.68
N CYS A 157 -10.22 4.25 3.88
CA CYS A 157 -10.92 5.50 4.14
C CYS A 157 -10.79 6.43 2.94
N GLY A 158 -11.86 7.14 2.65
CA GLY A 158 -11.94 8.12 1.57
C GLY A 158 -12.49 9.43 2.10
N PHE A 159 -12.02 10.53 1.53
CA PHE A 159 -12.49 11.86 1.84
C PHE A 159 -12.30 12.81 0.67
N GLU A 160 -12.99 13.95 0.72
CA GLU A 160 -12.96 14.99 -0.29
C GLU A 160 -12.07 16.14 0.15
N VAL A 161 -11.19 16.56 -0.75
CA VAL A 161 -10.31 17.72 -0.63
C VAL A 161 -10.87 18.80 -1.57
N PRO A 162 -11.66 19.78 -1.07
CA PRO A 162 -12.40 20.71 -1.93
C PRO A 162 -11.48 21.67 -2.68
N LYS A 163 -10.31 21.98 -2.11
CA LYS A 163 -9.28 22.82 -2.73
C LYS A 163 -7.96 22.11 -2.69
N GLU A 164 -7.26 22.17 -3.81
CA GLU A 164 -5.92 21.64 -3.97
C GLU A 164 -4.98 22.21 -2.89
N VAL A 165 -4.20 21.32 -2.28
CA VAL A 165 -3.29 21.68 -1.18
C VAL A 165 -1.86 21.61 -1.69
N LYS A 166 -1.22 22.76 -1.86
CA LYS A 166 0.16 22.87 -2.38
C LYS A 166 1.11 23.37 -1.30
N ARG A 167 2.31 22.78 -1.25
CA ARG A 167 3.45 23.34 -0.48
C ARG A 167 4.44 24.06 -1.39
N ASN A 168 4.70 23.49 -2.56
CA ASN A 168 5.50 24.05 -3.66
C ASN A 168 4.94 23.50 -4.99
N GLU A 169 5.52 23.87 -6.14
CA GLU A 169 5.03 23.44 -7.46
C GLU A 169 5.07 21.91 -7.68
N GLN A 170 5.89 21.19 -6.91
CA GLN A 170 6.12 19.74 -7.06
C GLN A 170 5.38 18.89 -6.02
N CYS A 171 4.94 19.51 -4.92
CA CYS A 171 4.28 18.88 -3.78
C CYS A 171 2.82 19.30 -3.74
N LEU A 172 1.97 18.40 -4.24
CA LEU A 172 0.58 18.70 -4.53
C LEU A 172 -0.35 17.58 -4.11
N VAL A 173 -1.31 17.90 -3.25
CA VAL A 173 -2.48 17.03 -3.03
C VAL A 173 -3.60 17.54 -3.92
N PRO A 174 -4.04 16.75 -4.90
CA PRO A 174 -5.06 17.20 -5.85
C PRO A 174 -6.39 17.45 -5.13
N SER A 175 -7.15 18.43 -5.62
CA SER A 175 -8.54 18.57 -5.23
C SER A 175 -9.36 17.37 -5.70
N GLY A 176 -10.35 16.96 -4.91
CA GLY A 176 -11.24 15.86 -5.22
C GLY A 176 -11.12 14.72 -4.21
N ARG A 177 -11.31 13.48 -4.68
CA ARG A 177 -11.43 12.30 -3.82
C ARG A 177 -10.07 11.70 -3.55
N VAL A 178 -9.66 11.70 -2.30
CA VAL A 178 -8.44 11.05 -1.84
C VAL A 178 -8.81 9.83 -1.02
N TYR A 179 -8.11 8.73 -1.24
CA TYR A 179 -8.28 7.47 -0.55
C TYR A 179 -6.99 7.08 0.16
N VAL A 180 -7.14 6.53 1.34
CA VAL A 180 -6.06 5.92 2.12
C VAL A 180 -6.44 4.47 2.37
N SER A 181 -5.51 3.56 2.11
CA SER A 181 -5.73 2.15 2.35
C SER A 181 -4.63 1.52 3.19
N PHE A 182 -5.04 0.76 4.21
CA PHE A 182 -4.16 0.00 5.09
C PHE A 182 -4.50 -1.50 4.96
N PRO A 183 -3.51 -2.37 4.74
CA PRO A 183 -3.75 -3.82 4.77
C PRO A 183 -4.25 -4.27 6.15
N LEU A 184 -5.25 -5.14 6.13
CA LEU A 184 -5.81 -5.82 7.30
C LEU A 184 -5.52 -7.30 7.23
N TRP A 185 -5.10 -7.88 8.35
CA TRP A 185 -4.75 -9.28 8.47
C TRP A 185 -5.50 -9.93 9.63
N GLU A 186 -5.93 -11.16 9.43
CA GLU A 186 -6.27 -12.05 10.54
C GLU A 186 -4.97 -12.62 11.12
N LYS A 187 -4.86 -12.66 12.45
CA LYS A 187 -3.65 -13.15 13.14
C LYS A 187 -3.21 -14.54 12.67
N GLY A 188 -4.15 -15.49 12.56
CA GLY A 188 -3.85 -16.86 12.13
C GLY A 188 -3.32 -16.93 10.70
N THR A 189 -3.97 -16.24 9.76
CA THR A 189 -3.53 -16.18 8.36
C THR A 189 -2.17 -15.50 8.23
N LEU A 190 -1.91 -14.44 8.99
CA LEU A 190 -0.62 -13.75 8.96
C LEU A 190 0.52 -14.66 9.41
N GLU A 191 0.35 -15.39 10.51
CA GLU A 191 1.36 -16.32 11.03
C GLU A 191 1.67 -17.43 10.02
N GLU A 192 0.64 -18.02 9.42
CA GLU A 192 0.78 -19.02 8.35
C GLU A 192 1.58 -18.46 7.17
N LYS A 193 1.23 -17.26 6.68
CA LYS A 193 1.91 -16.65 5.53
C LYS A 193 3.32 -16.20 5.84
N ARG A 194 3.60 -15.73 7.06
CA ARG A 194 4.97 -15.48 7.54
C ARG A 194 5.80 -16.75 7.56
N PHE A 195 5.22 -17.87 7.99
CA PHE A 195 5.92 -19.16 7.98
C PHE A 195 6.24 -19.60 6.54
N ILE A 196 5.27 -19.57 5.63
CA ILE A 196 5.47 -19.91 4.21
C ILE A 196 6.54 -19.01 3.59
N LYS A 197 6.46 -17.70 3.83
CA LYS A 197 7.44 -16.73 3.35
C LYS A 197 8.85 -17.05 3.86
N LYS A 198 9.02 -17.38 5.14
CA LYS A 198 10.33 -17.79 5.70
C LYS A 198 10.88 -19.04 5.02
N GLN A 199 10.04 -20.01 4.66
CA GLN A 199 10.50 -21.20 3.93
C GLN A 199 10.93 -20.86 2.50
N GLN A 200 10.15 -20.02 1.81
CA GLN A 200 10.49 -19.55 0.46
C GLN A 200 11.78 -18.72 0.46
N ASP A 201 11.95 -17.80 1.41
CA ASP A 201 13.14 -16.96 1.53
C ASP A 201 14.40 -17.82 1.77
N LYS A 202 14.30 -18.92 2.53
CA LYS A 202 15.42 -19.89 2.68
C LYS A 202 15.78 -20.59 1.37
N VAL A 203 14.78 -20.94 0.56
CA VAL A 203 14.99 -21.56 -0.76
C VAL A 203 15.63 -20.57 -1.72
N VAL A 204 15.15 -19.32 -1.74
CA VAL A 204 15.75 -18.23 -2.53
C VAL A 204 17.21 -18.01 -2.12
N GLN A 205 17.50 -17.89 -0.82
CA GLN A 205 18.87 -17.73 -0.31
C GLN A 205 19.80 -18.91 -0.66
N LYS A 206 19.25 -20.11 -0.86
CA LYS A 206 20.03 -21.26 -1.34
C LYS A 206 20.42 -21.06 -2.80
N TYR A 207 19.46 -20.68 -3.65
CA TYR A 207 19.73 -20.45 -5.07
C TYR A 207 20.57 -19.19 -5.32
N GLU A 208 20.46 -18.16 -4.49
CA GLU A 208 21.35 -17.00 -4.53
C GLU A 208 22.80 -17.40 -4.27
N ARG A 209 23.04 -18.27 -3.28
CA ARG A 209 24.38 -18.84 -3.02
C ARG A 209 24.88 -19.69 -4.19
N GLU A 210 24.04 -20.58 -4.74
CA GLU A 210 24.40 -21.37 -5.93
C GLU A 210 24.79 -20.45 -7.11
N ARG A 211 24.07 -19.34 -7.30
CA ARG A 211 24.37 -18.34 -8.34
C ARG A 211 25.69 -17.63 -8.07
N GLU A 212 25.91 -17.16 -6.84
CA GLU A 212 27.14 -16.46 -6.45
C GLU A 212 28.39 -17.36 -6.54
N ASP A 213 28.27 -18.63 -6.17
CA ASP A 213 29.36 -19.60 -6.27
C ASP A 213 29.70 -19.89 -7.74
N ALA A 214 28.69 -20.06 -8.61
CA ALA A 214 28.91 -20.23 -10.04
C ALA A 214 29.58 -19.00 -10.67
N MET A 215 29.18 -17.78 -10.28
CA MET A 215 29.84 -16.55 -10.73
C MET A 215 31.29 -16.46 -10.24
N ARG A 216 31.58 -16.87 -9.00
CA ARG A 216 32.94 -16.92 -8.47
C ARG A 216 33.83 -17.93 -9.22
N PHE A 217 33.31 -19.12 -9.53
CA PHE A 217 34.08 -20.10 -10.32
C PHE A 217 34.34 -19.61 -11.76
N MET A 218 33.40 -18.85 -12.34
CA MET A 218 33.59 -18.21 -13.65
C MET A 218 34.78 -17.23 -13.65
N GLU A 219 34.99 -16.49 -12.56
CA GLU A 219 36.13 -15.57 -12.41
C GLU A 219 37.46 -16.32 -12.19
N GLN A 220 37.42 -17.48 -11.52
CA GLN A 220 38.62 -18.29 -11.22
C GLN A 220 39.09 -19.11 -12.43
N ASP A 221 38.16 -19.67 -13.21
CA ASP A 221 38.46 -20.57 -14.34
C ASP A 221 38.60 -19.83 -15.68
N SER A 222 39.05 -18.56 -15.67
CA SER A 222 39.03 -17.66 -16.82
C SER A 222 39.77 -18.17 -18.06
N ASP A 223 40.71 -19.11 -17.89
CA ASP A 223 41.55 -19.64 -18.96
C ASP A 223 40.84 -20.70 -19.81
N ASN A 224 39.74 -21.29 -19.32
CA ASN A 224 38.98 -22.31 -20.05
C ASN A 224 37.56 -21.83 -20.39
N LEU A 225 37.37 -21.41 -21.64
CA LEU A 225 36.10 -20.89 -22.16
C LEU A 225 34.92 -21.88 -21.99
N LEU A 226 35.16 -23.19 -22.05
CA LEU A 226 34.09 -24.18 -21.87
C LEU A 226 33.63 -24.26 -20.42
N LEU A 227 34.55 -24.12 -19.45
CA LEU A 227 34.20 -24.07 -18.03
C LEU A 227 33.48 -22.76 -17.70
N VAL A 228 33.94 -21.62 -18.24
CA VAL A 228 33.24 -20.33 -18.12
C VAL A 228 31.81 -20.43 -18.64
N ALA A 229 31.60 -21.03 -19.82
CA ALA A 229 30.26 -21.22 -20.38
C ALA A 229 29.37 -22.14 -19.51
N LEU A 230 29.94 -23.19 -18.92
CA LEU A 230 29.24 -24.08 -17.99
C LEU A 230 28.81 -23.33 -16.71
N HIS A 231 29.73 -22.58 -16.10
CA HIS A 231 29.46 -21.79 -14.89
C HIS A 231 28.41 -20.69 -15.15
N PHE A 232 28.47 -20.03 -16.31
CA PHE A 232 27.45 -19.08 -16.74
C PHE A 232 26.07 -19.74 -16.84
N ARG A 233 25.98 -20.92 -17.47
CA ARG A 233 24.72 -21.69 -17.54
C ARG A 233 24.19 -22.04 -16.15
N ASN A 234 25.07 -22.43 -15.22
CA ASN A 234 24.68 -22.76 -13.85
C ASN A 234 24.14 -21.53 -13.11
N ALA A 235 24.79 -20.37 -13.26
CA ALA A 235 24.31 -19.11 -12.70
C ALA A 235 22.94 -18.72 -13.27
N ALA A 236 22.74 -18.85 -14.59
CA ALA A 236 21.45 -18.61 -15.24
C ALA A 236 20.36 -19.57 -14.74
N ALA A 237 20.67 -20.87 -14.62
CA ALA A 237 19.72 -21.86 -14.09
C ALA A 237 19.34 -21.59 -12.63
N ALA A 238 20.27 -21.11 -11.80
CA ALA A 238 19.97 -20.68 -10.44
C ALA A 238 19.05 -19.44 -10.41
N GLN A 239 19.28 -18.48 -11.30
CA GLN A 239 18.41 -17.31 -11.46
C GLN A 239 16.99 -17.71 -11.88
N GLU A 240 16.85 -18.62 -12.84
CA GLU A 240 15.53 -19.14 -13.25
C GLU A 240 14.77 -19.78 -12.08
N LYS A 241 15.46 -20.52 -11.20
CA LYS A 241 14.83 -21.10 -10.00
C LYS A 241 14.38 -20.03 -9.00
N ILE A 242 15.14 -18.93 -8.86
CA ILE A 242 14.73 -17.78 -8.04
C ILE A 242 13.46 -17.17 -8.65
N ASP A 243 13.44 -16.94 -9.96
CA ASP A 243 12.31 -16.32 -10.66
C ASP A 243 11.04 -17.20 -10.62
N MET A 244 11.20 -18.54 -10.66
CA MET A 244 10.12 -19.50 -10.49
C MET A 244 9.62 -19.61 -9.04
N THR A 245 10.42 -19.19 -8.05
CA THR A 245 10.00 -19.19 -6.65
C THR A 245 9.10 -17.98 -6.42
N SER A 246 7.80 -18.21 -6.25
CA SER A 246 6.83 -17.13 -6.01
C SER A 246 7.11 -16.43 -4.67
N THR A 247 7.84 -15.32 -4.71
CA THR A 247 8.09 -14.52 -3.51
C THR A 247 6.80 -13.83 -3.08
N LEU A 248 6.28 -14.22 -1.92
CA LEU A 248 5.19 -13.48 -1.28
C LEU A 248 5.72 -12.11 -0.83
N SER A 249 5.30 -11.05 -1.52
CA SER A 249 5.61 -9.65 -1.20
C SER A 249 4.49 -9.01 -0.38
N GLY A 250 4.82 -8.03 0.46
CA GLY A 250 3.82 -7.25 1.21
C GLY A 250 3.31 -7.89 2.50
N ILE A 251 3.90 -9.02 2.92
CA ILE A 251 3.63 -9.59 4.24
C ILE A 251 4.50 -8.85 5.28
N PRO A 252 3.91 -8.24 6.31
CA PRO A 252 4.68 -7.59 7.37
C PRO A 252 5.42 -8.66 8.18
N MET A 253 6.74 -8.54 8.30
CA MET A 253 7.58 -9.51 9.03
C MET A 253 7.76 -9.16 10.50
N SER A 254 7.59 -7.88 10.85
CA SER A 254 7.71 -7.36 12.20
C SER A 254 6.34 -7.03 12.78
N ASP A 255 6.14 -7.31 14.07
CA ASP A 255 4.94 -6.89 14.79
C ASP A 255 4.94 -5.39 15.09
N TYR A 256 6.10 -4.74 15.03
CA TYR A 256 6.21 -3.29 15.16
C TYR A 256 5.40 -2.54 14.08
N ASP A 257 5.32 -3.11 12.88
CA ASP A 257 4.61 -2.52 11.75
C ASP A 257 3.08 -2.75 11.82
N LEU A 258 2.61 -3.45 12.85
CA LEU A 258 1.22 -3.81 13.05
C LEU A 258 0.63 -3.08 14.25
N MET A 259 -0.68 -2.88 14.20
CA MET A 259 -1.50 -2.48 15.34
C MET A 259 -2.70 -3.42 15.42
N GLU A 260 -3.02 -3.85 16.64
CA GLU A 260 -4.28 -4.55 16.89
C GLU A 260 -5.43 -3.55 16.76
N VAL A 261 -6.48 -3.96 16.06
CA VAL A 261 -7.68 -3.16 15.88
C VAL A 261 -8.91 -3.96 16.20
N GLY A 262 -9.74 -3.40 17.09
CA GLY A 262 -10.93 -4.07 17.59
C GLY A 262 -10.64 -5.32 18.43
N GLU A 263 -11.72 -6.02 18.77
CA GLU A 263 -11.66 -7.19 19.67
C GLU A 263 -11.47 -8.52 18.92
N ASN A 264 -11.60 -8.52 17.59
CA ASN A 264 -11.65 -9.74 16.76
C ASN A 264 -10.28 -10.28 16.34
N GLY A 265 -9.19 -9.84 16.98
CA GLY A 265 -7.83 -10.27 16.62
C GLY A 265 -7.38 -9.84 15.22
N LEU A 266 -7.95 -8.73 14.72
CA LEU A 266 -7.53 -8.12 13.46
C LEU A 266 -6.26 -7.29 13.68
N LEU A 267 -5.34 -7.42 12.75
CA LEU A 267 -4.07 -6.70 12.72
C LEU A 267 -4.08 -5.76 11.52
N MET A 268 -3.97 -4.46 11.75
CA MET A 268 -3.82 -3.47 10.70
C MET A 268 -2.35 -3.10 10.53
N CYS A 269 -1.88 -3.02 9.30
CA CYS A 269 -0.57 -2.46 9.01
C CYS A 269 -0.57 -0.95 9.30
N LYS A 270 0.42 -0.46 10.04
CA LYS A 270 0.62 0.97 10.27
C LYS A 270 1.00 1.72 8.99
N GLN A 271 1.55 1.02 8.00
CA GLN A 271 1.89 1.59 6.69
C GLN A 271 0.78 1.30 5.68
N GLY A 272 0.35 2.34 4.99
CA GLY A 272 -0.68 2.31 3.97
C GLY A 272 -0.29 3.11 2.72
N THR A 273 -1.21 3.16 1.77
CA THR A 273 -1.04 3.89 0.50
C THR A 273 -2.06 5.01 0.40
N VAL A 274 -1.64 6.13 -0.20
CA VAL A 274 -2.52 7.26 -0.52
C VAL A 274 -2.69 7.30 -2.03
N TRP A 275 -3.92 7.32 -2.51
CA TRP A 275 -4.23 7.31 -3.93
C TRP A 275 -5.49 8.13 -4.23
N THR A 276 -5.60 8.61 -5.46
CA THR A 276 -6.80 9.28 -5.96
C THR A 276 -7.39 8.48 -7.12
N LYS A 277 -8.68 8.66 -7.35
CA LYS A 277 -9.38 8.16 -8.52
C LYS A 277 -10.09 9.34 -9.15
N ASP A 278 -9.51 9.86 -10.24
CA ASP A 278 -10.11 10.97 -10.96
C ASP A 278 -11.47 10.55 -11.53
N ASN A 279 -12.46 11.39 -11.23
CA ASN A 279 -13.86 11.19 -11.61
C ASN A 279 -14.18 11.69 -13.02
N SER A 280 -13.18 12.06 -13.84
CA SER A 280 -13.44 12.53 -15.19
C SER A 280 -13.92 11.37 -16.06
N PHE A 281 -15.24 11.15 -16.04
CA PHE A 281 -15.97 10.28 -16.95
C PHE A 281 -15.64 10.63 -18.42
N SER A 282 -15.21 11.86 -18.69
CA SER A 282 -14.73 12.33 -20.00
C SER A 282 -13.41 11.70 -20.48
N ARG A 283 -12.61 11.04 -19.63
CA ARG A 283 -11.45 10.22 -20.06
C ARG A 283 -11.81 8.77 -20.39
N LEU A 284 -13.07 8.36 -20.28
CA LEU A 284 -13.50 7.02 -20.71
C LEU A 284 -13.27 6.76 -22.21
N LEU A 285 -13.09 7.81 -23.02
CA LEU A 285 -12.73 7.69 -24.44
C LEU A 285 -11.25 7.37 -24.68
N SER A 286 -10.37 7.54 -23.68
CA SER A 286 -8.94 7.18 -23.78
C SER A 286 -8.60 5.84 -23.12
N GLY A 287 -9.58 5.08 -22.63
CA GLY A 287 -9.39 3.72 -22.08
C GLY A 287 -8.62 3.62 -20.76
N GLN A 288 -7.98 4.69 -20.28
CA GLN A 288 -7.20 4.69 -19.04
C GLN A 288 -8.03 5.15 -17.84
N ARG A 289 -8.49 4.18 -17.03
CA ARG A 289 -9.03 4.41 -15.70
C ARG A 289 -7.87 4.50 -14.69
N ASP A 290 -7.15 5.61 -14.71
CA ASP A 290 -5.93 5.71 -13.92
C ASP A 290 -6.26 6.00 -12.45
N GLN A 291 -6.16 4.96 -11.62
CA GLN A 291 -5.88 5.16 -10.21
C GLN A 291 -4.47 5.75 -10.11
N VAL A 292 -4.33 6.86 -9.41
CA VAL A 292 -3.05 7.54 -9.28
C VAL A 292 -2.56 7.36 -7.86
N LEU A 293 -1.44 6.63 -7.71
CA LEU A 293 -0.72 6.55 -6.44
C LEU A 293 -0.12 7.93 -6.14
N LEU A 294 -0.57 8.53 -5.04
CA LEU A 294 -0.12 9.84 -4.58
C LEU A 294 1.04 9.72 -3.59
N GLY A 295 1.09 8.62 -2.82
CA GLY A 295 2.14 8.39 -1.84
C GLY A 295 1.79 7.31 -0.82
N HIS A 296 2.24 7.49 0.41
CA HIS A 296 2.04 6.54 1.50
C HIS A 296 1.42 7.22 2.72
N ALA A 297 0.76 6.41 3.55
CA ALA A 297 0.18 6.84 4.81
C ALA A 297 0.82 6.04 5.95
N ILE A 298 0.94 6.67 7.12
CA ILE A 298 1.48 6.04 8.33
C ILE A 298 0.56 6.35 9.50
N ILE A 299 0.16 5.32 10.23
CA ILE A 299 -0.54 5.45 11.50
C ILE A 299 0.50 5.55 12.62
N ARG A 300 0.35 6.56 13.47
CA ARG A 300 1.26 6.82 14.59
C ARG A 300 0.65 6.34 15.89
N PRO A 301 1.35 5.57 16.73
CA PRO A 301 0.87 5.29 18.07
C PRO A 301 0.82 6.55 18.93
#